data_AF-A0A7C7II52-F1
#
_entry.id   AF-A0A7C7II52-F1
#
_cell.length_a   1.000
_cell.length_b   1.000
_cell.length_c   1.000
_cell.angle_alpha   90.00
_cell.angle_beta   90.00
_cell.angle_gamma   90.00
#
_symmetry.space_group_name_H-M   'P 1'
#
loop_
_entity.id
_entity.type
_entity.pdbx_description
1 polymer ?
#
loop_
_entity_poly.entity_id
_entity_poly.type
_entity_poly.pdbx_seq_one_letter_code
_entity_poly.pdbx_strand_id
1 'polypeptide(L)' 'MKKLSEKNNIEASEVCSTCHGDVASMNKVKQVSPMKMGWCVDCHRANGASTDCTTCHY' A
#
# COMPACT_ATOMS: atom_id res chain seq x y z
N MET A 1 -3.10 -6.66 -3.05
CA MET A 1 -4.13 -5.63 -3.35
C MET A 1 -5.53 -6.11 -3.02
N LYS A 2 -6.01 -7.26 -3.54
CA LYS A 2 -7.29 -7.88 -3.09
C LYS A 2 -7.39 -8.00 -1.57
N LYS A 3 -6.36 -8.58 -0.94
CA LYS A 3 -6.27 -8.70 0.53
C LYS A 3 -6.35 -7.36 1.29
N LEU A 4 -5.97 -6.23 0.69
CA LEU A 4 -5.99 -4.92 1.34
C LEU A 4 -7.39 -4.30 1.29
N SER A 5 -8.06 -4.40 0.13
CA SER A 5 -9.48 -4.02 -0.03
C SER A 5 -10.39 -4.85 0.87
N GLU A 6 -10.20 -6.18 0.90
CA GLU A 6 -10.96 -7.10 1.75
C GLU A 6 -10.74 -6.81 3.25
N LYS A 7 -9.49 -6.56 3.66
CA LYS A 7 -9.16 -6.30 5.06
C LYS A 7 -9.72 -4.97 5.56
N ASN A 8 -9.65 -3.94 4.74
CA ASN A 8 -10.06 -2.58 5.12
C ASN A 8 -11.52 -2.28 4.74
N ASN A 9 -12.23 -3.25 4.15
CA ASN A 9 -13.61 -3.11 3.67
C ASN A 9 -13.81 -1.86 2.79
N ILE A 10 -12.88 -1.65 1.85
CA ILE A 10 -12.89 -0.54 0.88
C ILE A 10 -12.99 -1.09 -0.53
N GLU A 11 -13.54 -0.30 -1.45
CA GLU A 11 -13.63 -0.68 -2.85
C GLU A 11 -12.25 -0.88 -3.45
N ALA A 12 -12.13 -1.81 -4.41
CA ALA A 12 -10.86 -2.09 -5.06
C ALA A 12 -10.25 -0.84 -5.73
N SER A 13 -11.09 0.11 -6.16
CA SER A 13 -10.69 1.41 -6.70
C SER A 13 -10.11 2.35 -5.64
N GLU A 14 -10.59 2.31 -4.39
CA GLU A 14 -10.11 3.16 -3.30
C GLU A 14 -8.74 2.73 -2.76
N VAL A 15 -8.33 1.49 -3.04
CA VAL A 15 -6.99 0.98 -2.69
C VAL A 15 -5.86 1.83 -3.26
N CYS A 16 -6.08 2.44 -4.43
CA CYS A 16 -5.10 3.29 -5.11
C CYS A 16 -4.60 4.41 -4.17
N SER A 17 -5.54 5.00 -3.41
CA SER A 17 -5.24 6.13 -2.55
C SER A 17 -4.40 5.76 -1.33
N THR A 18 -4.36 4.48 -0.96
CA THR A 18 -3.55 3.99 0.17
C THR A 18 -2.06 4.21 -0.08
N CYS A 19 -1.61 4.07 -1.33
CA CYS A 19 -0.21 4.22 -1.70
C CYS A 19 0.07 5.55 -2.42
N HIS A 20 -0.88 5.99 -3.25
CA HIS A 20 -0.73 7.12 -4.17
C HIS A 20 -1.40 8.42 -3.70
N GLY A 21 -2.02 8.47 -2.52
CA GLY A 21 -2.69 9.68 -2.01
C GLY A 21 -4.02 9.94 -2.73
N ASP A 22 -4.51 11.17 -2.76
CA ASP A 22 -5.78 11.48 -3.44
C ASP A 22 -5.65 11.36 -4.97
N VAL A 23 -5.74 10.13 -5.49
CA VAL A 23 -5.63 9.87 -6.93
C VAL A 23 -6.80 10.45 -7.71
N ALA A 24 -7.96 10.66 -7.08
CA ALA A 24 -9.14 11.23 -7.71
C ALA A 24 -8.92 12.70 -8.06
N SER A 25 -8.14 13.43 -7.24
CA SER A 25 -7.75 14.81 -7.51
C SER A 25 -6.48 14.94 -8.39
N MET A 26 -5.84 13.83 -8.78
CA MET A 26 -4.58 13.87 -9.54
C MET A 26 -4.82 13.89 -11.03
N ASN A 27 -4.33 14.94 -11.69
CA ASN A 27 -4.32 15.04 -13.16
C ASN A 27 -3.40 13.98 -13.80
N LYS A 28 -2.36 13.57 -13.09
CA LYS A 28 -1.48 12.45 -13.42
C LYS A 28 -1.00 11.80 -12.13
N VAL A 29 -1.13 10.48 -12.01
CA VAL A 29 -0.71 9.75 -10.81
C VAL A 29 0.78 9.96 -10.58
N LYS A 30 1.13 10.32 -9.35
CA LYS A 30 2.51 10.52 -8.91
C LYS A 30 2.80 9.73 -7.65
N GLN A 31 4.07 9.46 -7.42
CA GLN A 31 4.53 8.83 -6.20
C GLN A 31 4.53 9.87 -5.07
N VAL A 32 3.64 9.72 -4.10
CA VAL A 32 3.62 10.51 -2.85
C VAL A 32 4.36 9.80 -1.72
N SER A 33 4.26 8.47 -1.67
CA SER A 33 4.92 7.67 -0.66
C SER A 33 6.35 7.31 -1.11
N PRO A 34 7.35 7.26 -0.20
CA PRO A 34 8.72 6.92 -0.57
C PRO A 34 8.86 5.54 -1.23
N MET A 35 7.95 4.60 -0.94
CA MET A 35 7.97 3.20 -1.42
C MET A 35 9.35 2.54 -1.30
N LYS A 36 10.08 2.88 -0.23
CA LYS A 36 11.34 2.25 0.16
C LYS A 36 11.03 1.14 1.15
N MET A 37 11.99 0.21 1.35
CA MET A 37 11.86 -0.90 2.30
C MET A 37 11.26 -0.48 3.65
N GLY A 38 11.76 0.60 4.26
CA GLY A 38 11.22 1.10 5.54
C GLY A 38 9.72 1.39 5.48
N TRP A 39 9.26 2.08 4.43
CA TRP A 39 7.84 2.36 4.22
C TRP A 39 7.02 1.09 4.01
N CYS A 40 7.54 0.11 3.25
CA CYS A 40 6.88 -1.16 3.03
C CYS A 40 6.72 -1.94 4.35
N VAL A 41 7.80 -2.03 5.15
CA VAL A 41 7.79 -2.74 6.43
C VAL A 41 6.87 -2.06 7.43
N ASP A 42 6.88 -0.73 7.51
CA ASP A 42 6.01 0.01 8.44
C ASP A 42 4.54 -0.15 8.07
N CYS A 43 4.21 -0.07 6.78
CA CYS A 43 2.87 -0.37 6.29
C CYS A 43 2.44 -1.80 6.62
N HIS A 44 3.33 -2.78 6.44
CA HIS A 44 3.04 -4.18 6.76
C HIS A 44 2.82 -4.41 8.25
N ARG A 45 3.63 -3.79 9.14
CA ARG A 45 3.42 -3.83 10.60
C ARG A 45 2.06 -3.29 10.99
N ALA A 46 1.71 -2.10 10.48
CA ALA A 46 0.42 -1.48 10.74
C ALA A 46 -0.75 -2.35 10.24
N ASN A 47 -0.49 -3.21 9.25
CA ASN A 47 -1.51 -4.02 8.61
C ASN A 47 -1.43 -5.53 8.90
N GLY A 48 -0.57 -5.99 9.81
CA GLY A 48 -0.43 -7.42 10.10
C GLY A 48 -0.04 -8.26 8.88
N ALA A 49 0.64 -7.64 7.91
CA ALA A 49 1.22 -8.34 6.76
C ALA A 49 2.63 -8.83 7.11
N SER A 50 3.14 -9.82 6.38
CA SER A 50 4.47 -10.39 6.62
C SER A 50 5.55 -9.33 6.54
N THR A 51 6.42 -9.28 7.55
CA THR A 51 7.66 -8.51 7.56
C THR A 51 8.90 -9.41 7.52
N ASP A 52 8.70 -10.69 7.22
CA ASP A 52 9.79 -11.65 7.11
C ASP A 52 10.65 -11.32 5.88
N CYS A 53 11.98 -11.33 6.08
CA CYS A 53 12.94 -10.93 5.06
C CYS A 53 12.83 -11.80 3.80
N THR A 54 12.60 -13.11 3.99
CA THR A 54 12.53 -14.06 2.88
C THR A 54 11.25 -13.91 2.07
N THR A 55 10.20 -13.32 2.64
CA THR A 55 8.98 -12.99 1.88
C THR A 55 9.23 -11.91 0.82
N CYS A 56 10.26 -11.06 0.97
CA CYS A 56 10.56 -9.95 0.06
C CYS A 56 11.82 -10.14 -0.79
N HIS A 57 12.80 -10.90 -0.31
CA HIS A 57 14.11 -11.07 -0.94
C HIS A 57 14.34 -12.52 -1.36
N TYR A 58 13.52 -13.01 -2.29
CA TYR A 58 13.72 -14.30 -2.97
C TYR A 58 14.84 -14.23 -4.01
#